data_AF-A0A212K3P4-F1
#
_entry.id   AF-A0A212K3P4-F1
#
_cell.length_a   1.000
_cell.length_b   1.000
_cell.length_c   1.000
_cell.angle_alpha   90.00
_cell.angle_beta   90.00
_cell.angle_gamma   90.00
#
_symmetry.space_group_name_H-M   'P 1'
#
loop_
_entity.id
_entity.type
_entity.pdbx_description
1 polymer ?
#
loop_
_entity_poly.entity_id
_entity_poly.type
_entity_poly.pdbx_seq_one_letter_code
_entity_poly.pdbx_strand_id
1 'polypeptide(L)'
;MILTAWATWGEAMKGTLGFPLQLTDPGNYWDLRIVDNDIALDVGRQPLKLADRASIAQDIAHMIRERGYLTAMIAERDARKRKYQMVLITLAVDDDRRIVPGTARITESVAGELWLTAKTVDYGELTLQLTYAQAEQANG
;
A
#
# COMPACT_ATOMS: atom_id res chain seq x y z
N MET A 1 -4.92 -0.85 33.91
CA MET A 1 -5.13 -2.15 33.24
C MET A 1 -6.04 -1.84 32.06
N ILE A 2 -5.51 -1.55 30.88
CA ILE A 2 -5.18 -2.54 29.84
C ILE A 2 -3.99 -1.99 29.00
N LEU A 3 -2.91 -2.77 28.89
CA LEU A 3 -1.80 -2.57 27.95
C LEU A 3 -1.70 -3.88 27.16
N THR A 4 -2.36 -3.97 26.01
CA THR A 4 -2.12 -5.02 24.99
C THR A 4 -2.88 -4.69 23.72
N ALA A 5 -2.28 -3.90 22.82
CA ALA A 5 -2.71 -3.82 21.41
C ALA A 5 -1.64 -3.23 20.45
N TRP A 6 -0.39 -3.04 20.91
CA TRP A 6 0.67 -2.40 20.11
C TRP A 6 1.77 -3.38 19.67
N ALA A 7 1.52 -4.70 19.73
CA ALA A 7 2.54 -5.74 19.53
C ALA A 7 2.16 -6.83 18.51
N THR A 8 1.38 -6.52 17.48
CA THR A 8 0.99 -7.52 16.45
C THR A 8 1.27 -7.10 15.00
N TRP A 9 2.15 -6.11 14.79
CA TRP A 9 2.69 -5.75 13.47
C TRP A 9 4.21 -5.94 13.36
N GLY A 10 4.77 -6.83 14.17
CA GLY A 10 6.21 -7.19 14.15
C GLY A 10 6.52 -8.68 14.35
N GLU A 11 5.53 -9.53 14.62
CA GLU A 11 5.75 -10.96 14.93
C GLU A 11 5.48 -11.92 13.76
N ALA A 12 4.79 -11.49 12.70
CA ALA A 12 4.51 -12.35 11.53
C ALA A 12 5.71 -12.55 10.58
N MET A 13 6.87 -11.98 10.90
CA MET A 13 8.12 -12.08 10.11
C MET A 13 9.29 -12.66 10.92
N LYS A 14 9.03 -13.37 12.02
CA LYS A 14 10.05 -14.19 12.70
C LYS A 14 10.30 -15.53 11.97
N GLY A 15 10.39 -15.48 10.65
CA GLY A 15 11.16 -16.46 9.90
C GLY A 15 12.59 -15.95 9.87
N THR A 16 13.52 -16.69 10.46
CA THR A 16 14.96 -16.44 10.32
C THR A 16 15.32 -16.52 8.84
N LEU A 17 15.21 -15.40 8.13
CA LEU A 17 15.87 -15.22 6.85
C LEU A 17 17.27 -14.73 7.19
N GLY A 18 18.17 -15.70 7.37
CA GLY A 18 19.59 -15.42 7.40
C GLY A 18 20.02 -14.91 6.03
N PHE A 19 19.94 -13.60 5.82
CA PHE A 19 20.62 -12.93 4.73
C PHE A 19 21.16 -11.59 5.21
N PRO A 20 22.49 -11.36 5.22
CA PRO A 20 23.00 -10.00 5.27
C PRO A 20 22.49 -9.27 4.03
N LEU A 21 22.05 -8.02 4.19
CA LEU A 21 21.78 -7.08 3.10
C LEU A 21 23.00 -7.07 2.16
N GLN A 22 22.94 -7.88 1.10
CA GLN A 22 23.91 -7.89 0.02
C GLN A 22 23.29 -7.16 -1.16
N LEU A 23 24.08 -6.26 -1.74
CA LEU A 23 23.86 -5.49 -2.98
C LEU A 23 23.75 -6.40 -4.23
N THR A 24 23.32 -7.65 -4.07
CA THR A 24 23.48 -8.72 -5.06
C THR A 24 22.24 -9.59 -5.27
N ASP A 25 21.08 -9.23 -4.72
CA ASP A 25 19.84 -9.75 -5.30
C ASP A 25 19.54 -8.87 -6.52
N PRO A 26 19.55 -9.38 -7.77
CA PRO A 26 19.25 -8.59 -8.94
C PRO A 26 17.73 -8.38 -9.02
N GLY A 27 17.14 -7.79 -7.98
CA GLY A 27 15.74 -7.37 -8.02
C GLY A 27 15.54 -6.48 -9.25
N ASN A 28 14.56 -6.79 -10.09
CA ASN A 28 14.33 -6.03 -11.32
C ASN A 28 13.74 -4.64 -11.02
N TYR A 29 13.25 -4.42 -9.80
CA TYR A 29 12.62 -3.17 -9.39
C TYR A 29 13.22 -2.67 -8.07
N TRP A 30 13.56 -1.38 -8.02
CA TRP A 30 14.09 -0.72 -6.83
C TRP A 30 13.46 0.65 -6.67
N ASP A 31 13.13 1.02 -5.44
CA ASP A 31 12.68 2.36 -5.06
C ASP A 31 13.27 2.77 -3.69
N LEU A 32 13.20 4.06 -3.37
CA LEU A 32 13.45 4.55 -2.01
C LEU A 32 12.24 4.24 -1.14
N ARG A 33 12.48 3.73 0.06
CA ARG A 33 11.41 3.46 1.00
C ARG A 33 10.83 4.78 1.50
N ILE A 34 9.55 5.00 1.23
CA ILE A 34 8.78 6.14 1.74
C ILE A 34 7.83 5.66 2.83
N VAL A 35 7.82 6.35 3.97
CA VAL A 35 6.90 6.11 5.09
C VAL A 35 6.37 7.47 5.54
N ASP A 36 5.05 7.59 5.69
CA ASP A 36 4.38 8.83 6.13
C ASP A 36 4.70 10.08 5.29
N ASN A 37 4.90 9.89 3.97
CA ASN A 37 5.33 10.90 3.01
C ASN A 37 6.78 11.42 3.19
N ASP A 38 7.62 10.69 3.91
CA ASP A 38 9.05 11.01 4.07
C ASP A 38 9.94 9.80 3.74
N ILE A 39 11.20 10.07 3.41
CA ILE A 39 12.20 9.04 3.12
C ILE A 39 12.58 8.34 4.43
N ALA A 40 12.40 7.03 4.46
CA ALA A 40 12.82 6.22 5.60
C ALA A 40 14.36 6.12 5.61
N LEU A 41 14.96 6.49 6.74
CA LEU A 41 16.41 6.48 6.94
C LEU A 41 16.82 5.36 7.91
N ASP A 42 18.01 4.81 7.71
CA ASP A 42 18.65 3.93 8.68
C ASP A 42 19.33 4.71 9.83
N VAL A 43 19.94 3.98 10.76
CA VAL A 43 20.68 4.56 11.91
C VAL A 43 21.86 5.45 11.48
N GLY A 44 22.38 5.26 10.27
CA GLY A 44 23.44 6.06 9.65
C GLY A 44 22.93 7.21 8.79
N ARG A 45 21.62 7.49 8.78
CA ARG A 45 20.95 8.47 7.91
C ARG A 45 21.06 8.17 6.42
N GLN A 46 21.25 6.90 6.05
CA GLN A 46 21.18 6.48 4.66
C GLN A 46 19.73 6.14 4.28
N PRO A 47 19.26 6.54 3.08
CA PRO A 47 17.96 6.13 2.57
C PRO A 47 17.82 4.62 2.48
N LEU A 48 16.77 4.10 3.09
CA LEU A 48 16.37 2.71 2.93
C LEU A 48 15.80 2.51 1.53
N LYS A 49 16.06 1.34 0.96
CA LYS A 49 15.53 0.93 -0.35
C LYS A 49 14.47 -0.14 -0.20
N LEU A 50 13.52 -0.17 -1.12
CA LEU A 50 12.61 -1.27 -1.36
C LEU A 50 12.98 -1.95 -2.67
N ALA A 51 12.78 -3.27 -2.73
CA ALA A 51 12.98 -4.07 -3.92
C ALA A 51 11.69 -4.78 -4.33
N ASP A 52 11.60 -5.11 -5.61
CA ASP A 52 10.65 -6.06 -6.18
C ASP A 52 9.21 -5.78 -5.75
N ARG A 53 8.52 -6.76 -5.15
CA ARG A 53 7.14 -6.66 -4.70
C ARG A 53 6.88 -5.45 -3.81
N ALA A 54 7.82 -5.10 -2.92
CA ALA A 54 7.62 -3.99 -1.99
C ALA A 54 7.73 -2.63 -2.71
N SER A 55 8.62 -2.51 -3.69
CA SER A 55 8.70 -1.33 -4.56
C SER A 55 7.45 -1.19 -5.43
N ILE A 56 6.96 -2.28 -6.04
CA ILE A 56 5.73 -2.29 -6.83
C ILE A 56 4.51 -1.88 -5.98
N ALA A 57 4.42 -2.43 -4.76
CA ALA A 57 3.39 -2.08 -3.78
C ALA A 57 3.38 -0.57 -3.46
N GLN A 58 4.55 0.01 -3.22
CA GLN A 58 4.70 1.44 -2.92
C GLN A 58 4.30 2.31 -4.13
N ASP A 59 4.75 1.97 -5.33
CA ASP A 59 4.41 2.68 -6.56
C ASP A 59 2.90 2.71 -6.81
N ILE A 60 2.22 1.58 -6.62
CA ILE A 60 0.77 1.49 -6.77
C ILE A 60 0.06 2.38 -5.74
N ALA A 61 0.50 2.36 -4.48
CA ALA A 61 -0.07 3.20 -3.44
C ALA A 61 0.12 4.70 -3.75
N HIS A 62 1.31 5.10 -4.21
CA HIS A 62 1.58 6.46 -4.66
C HIS A 62 0.73 6.85 -5.86
N MET A 63 0.65 6.01 -6.89
CA MET A 63 -0.17 6.26 -8.08
C MET A 63 -1.64 6.48 -7.73
N ILE A 64 -2.21 5.68 -6.83
CA ILE A 64 -3.60 5.83 -6.37
C ILE A 64 -3.80 7.17 -5.65
N ARG A 65 -2.82 7.58 -4.83
CA ARG A 65 -2.83 8.86 -4.10
C ARG A 65 -2.67 10.05 -5.03
N GLU A 66 -1.73 9.99 -5.97
CA GLU A 66 -1.44 11.05 -6.95
C GLU A 66 -2.61 11.31 -7.91
N ARG A 67 -3.31 10.24 -8.31
CA ARG A 67 -4.54 10.37 -9.12
C ARG A 67 -5.74 10.91 -8.33
N GLY A 68 -5.62 11.05 -7.01
CA GLY A 68 -6.64 11.66 -6.15
C GLY A 68 -7.88 10.78 -5.92
N TYR A 69 -7.82 9.47 -6.22
CA TYR A 69 -8.97 8.58 -6.07
C TYR A 69 -9.46 8.52 -4.62
N LEU A 70 -8.54 8.43 -3.67
CA LEU A 70 -8.87 8.41 -2.23
C LEU A 70 -9.48 9.75 -1.78
N THR A 71 -8.91 10.87 -2.23
CA THR A 71 -9.42 12.21 -1.93
C THR A 71 -10.84 12.42 -2.46
N ALA A 72 -11.14 11.91 -3.65
CA ALA A 72 -12.48 11.94 -4.23
C ALA A 72 -13.52 11.15 -3.41
N MET A 73 -13.09 10.14 -2.64
CA MET A 73 -13.97 9.34 -1.77
C MET A 73 -14.27 10.02 -0.43
N ILE A 74 -13.37 10.86 0.10
CA ILE A 74 -13.54 11.55 1.40
C ILE A 74 -14.81 12.42 1.43
N ALA A 75 -15.06 13.18 0.36
CA ALA A 75 -16.19 14.10 0.29
C ALA A 75 -17.49 13.42 -0.18
N GLU A 76 -17.45 12.14 -0.54
CA GLU A 76 -18.52 11.50 -1.31
C GLU A 76 -19.46 10.65 -0.43
N ARG A 77 -20.68 11.16 -0.23
CA ARG A 77 -21.73 10.49 0.55
C ARG A 77 -22.49 9.44 -0.27
N ASP A 78 -22.50 9.54 -1.60
CA ASP A 78 -23.17 8.59 -2.48
C ASP A 78 -22.35 7.29 -2.63
N ALA A 79 -22.93 6.18 -2.18
CA ALA A 79 -22.34 4.85 -2.29
C ALA A 79 -22.06 4.43 -3.74
N ARG A 80 -22.84 4.89 -4.73
CA ARG A 80 -22.61 4.57 -6.14
C ARG A 80 -21.36 5.25 -6.67
N LYS A 81 -21.14 6.51 -6.31
CA LYS A 81 -19.95 7.26 -6.70
C LYS A 81 -18.69 6.75 -6.00
N ARG A 82 -18.78 6.32 -4.73
CA ARG A 82 -17.67 5.61 -4.07
C ARG A 82 -17.33 4.30 -4.77
N LYS A 83 -18.33 3.49 -5.12
CA LYS A 83 -18.11 2.27 -5.93
C LYS A 83 -17.48 2.57 -7.29
N TYR A 84 -17.86 3.68 -7.92
CA TYR A 84 -17.24 4.12 -9.17
C TYR A 84 -15.74 4.44 -8.99
N GLN A 85 -15.36 5.14 -7.92
CA GLN A 85 -13.94 5.37 -7.59
C GLN A 85 -13.17 4.06 -7.35
N MET A 86 -13.78 3.10 -6.64
CA MET A 86 -13.19 1.77 -6.45
C MET A 86 -12.94 1.05 -7.78
N VAL A 87 -13.87 1.14 -8.74
CA VAL A 87 -13.68 0.58 -10.08
C VAL A 87 -12.52 1.28 -10.82
N LEU A 88 -12.41 2.61 -10.72
CA LEU A 88 -11.29 3.34 -11.31
C LEU A 88 -9.95 2.93 -10.71
N ILE A 89 -9.88 2.70 -9.39
CA ILE A 89 -8.68 2.17 -8.73
C ILE A 89 -8.33 0.80 -9.28
N THR A 90 -9.28 -0.14 -9.36
CA THR A 90 -9.04 -1.47 -9.93
C THR A 90 -8.50 -1.39 -11.35
N LEU A 91 -9.12 -0.57 -12.21
CA LEU A 91 -8.68 -0.41 -13.60
C LEU A 91 -7.28 0.19 -13.68
N ALA A 92 -6.97 1.18 -12.83
CA ALA A 92 -5.64 1.79 -12.78
C ALA A 92 -4.55 0.81 -12.34
N VAL A 93 -4.88 -0.13 -11.43
CA VAL A 93 -3.96 -1.16 -10.95
C VAL A 93 -3.78 -2.26 -12.00
N ASP A 94 -4.85 -2.66 -12.68
CA ASP A 94 -4.79 -3.65 -13.78
C ASP A 94 -4.01 -3.14 -15.00
N ASP A 95 -3.95 -1.82 -15.21
CA ASP A 95 -3.16 -1.18 -16.28
C ASP A 95 -1.65 -1.15 -15.98
N ASP A 96 -1.23 -1.42 -14.74
CA ASP A 96 0.20 -1.55 -14.42
C ASP A 96 0.76 -2.84 -15.02
N ARG A 97 1.72 -2.71 -15.93
CA ARG A 97 2.40 -3.83 -16.62
C ARG A 97 3.01 -4.89 -15.69
N ARG A 98 3.24 -4.58 -14.41
CA ARG A 98 3.83 -5.48 -13.41
C ARG A 98 2.76 -6.32 -12.68
N ILE A 99 1.50 -6.00 -12.91
CA ILE A 99 0.32 -6.69 -12.38
C ILE A 99 -0.27 -7.59 -13.47
N VAL A 100 -0.74 -8.77 -13.08
CA VAL A 100 -1.50 -9.66 -13.96
C VAL A 100 -2.90 -9.06 -14.15
N PRO A 101 -3.30 -8.67 -15.37
CA PRO A 101 -4.58 -8.02 -15.59
C PRO A 101 -5.77 -8.88 -15.14
N GLY A 102 -6.76 -8.26 -14.52
CA GLY A 102 -7.96 -8.92 -14.02
C GLY A 102 -7.77 -9.59 -12.65
N THR A 103 -6.61 -9.42 -12.02
CA THR A 103 -6.36 -9.91 -10.65
C THR A 103 -6.55 -8.84 -9.59
N ALA A 104 -6.59 -7.56 -9.98
CA ALA A 104 -6.83 -6.48 -9.03
C ALA A 104 -8.27 -6.55 -8.47
N ARG A 105 -8.38 -6.48 -7.15
CA ARG A 105 -9.65 -6.45 -6.43
C ARG A 105 -9.54 -5.51 -5.25
N ILE A 106 -10.49 -4.59 -5.15
CA ILE A 106 -10.61 -3.68 -4.03
C ILE A 106 -11.90 -3.95 -3.26
N THR A 107 -11.81 -4.01 -1.93
CA THR A 107 -12.94 -4.17 -1.02
C THR A 107 -12.88 -3.11 0.07
N GLU A 108 -14.04 -2.61 0.47
CA GLU A 108 -14.17 -1.69 1.61
C GLU A 108 -14.58 -2.51 2.83
N SER A 109 -13.73 -2.55 3.87
CA SER A 109 -14.03 -3.27 5.11
C SER A 109 -14.92 -2.42 6.02
N VAL A 110 -14.54 -1.17 6.20
CA VAL A 110 -15.32 -0.13 6.88
C VAL A 110 -15.19 1.17 6.10
N ALA A 111 -16.10 2.12 6.30
CA ALA A 111 -16.03 3.41 5.62
C ALA A 111 -14.69 4.10 5.93
N GLY A 112 -13.91 4.39 4.89
CA GLY A 112 -12.56 4.96 5.02
C GLY A 112 -11.41 3.95 4.98
N GLU A 113 -11.68 2.64 5.00
CA GLU A 113 -10.67 1.58 4.97
C GLU A 113 -10.89 0.62 3.79
N LEU A 114 -9.99 0.70 2.82
CA LEU A 114 -9.99 -0.10 1.59
C LEU A 114 -8.84 -1.11 1.62
N TRP A 115 -9.12 -2.31 1.15
CA TRP A 115 -8.16 -3.38 0.95
C TRP A 115 -8.06 -3.69 -0.53
N LEU A 116 -6.86 -3.53 -1.09
CA LEU A 116 -6.55 -3.81 -2.48
C LEU A 116 -5.66 -5.06 -2.54
N THR A 117 -6.11 -6.08 -3.25
CA THR A 117 -5.35 -7.30 -3.54
C THR A 117 -5.10 -7.41 -5.04
N ALA A 118 -3.90 -7.80 -5.45
CA ALA A 118 -3.59 -8.09 -6.85
C ALA A 118 -2.48 -9.13 -6.95
N LYS A 119 -2.25 -9.70 -8.14
CA LYS A 119 -1.14 -10.62 -8.39
C LYS A 119 -0.10 -9.93 -9.27
N THR A 120 1.12 -9.83 -8.78
CA THR A 120 2.26 -9.41 -9.60
C THR A 120 2.65 -10.53 -10.57
N VAL A 121 3.24 -10.16 -11.70
CA VAL A 121 3.69 -11.12 -12.73
C VAL A 121 4.78 -12.04 -12.16
N ASP A 122 5.79 -11.46 -11.52
CA ASP A 122 7.01 -12.19 -11.11
C ASP A 122 7.08 -12.51 -9.61
N TYR A 123 6.29 -11.85 -8.75
CA TYR A 123 6.50 -11.87 -7.29
C TYR A 123 5.28 -12.32 -6.47
N GLY A 124 4.27 -12.91 -7.12
CA GLY A 124 3.07 -13.45 -6.47
C GLY A 124 2.09 -12.38 -6.01
N GLU A 125 1.30 -12.70 -4.98
CA GLU A 125 0.23 -11.84 -4.49
C GLU A 125 0.76 -10.62 -3.71
N LEU A 126 0.09 -9.49 -3.91
CA LEU A 126 0.27 -8.24 -3.18
C LEU A 126 -1.04 -7.88 -2.48
N THR A 127 -0.93 -7.29 -1.30
CA THR A 127 -2.06 -6.76 -0.54
C THR A 127 -1.67 -5.40 0.01
N LEU A 128 -2.54 -4.41 -0.20
CA LEU A 128 -2.36 -3.03 0.21
C LEU A 128 -3.57 -2.59 1.01
N GLN A 129 -3.31 -1.97 2.16
CA GLN A 129 -4.32 -1.24 2.91
C GLN A 129 -4.26 0.22 2.50
N LEU A 130 -5.40 0.79 2.10
CA LEU A 130 -5.53 2.18 1.69
C LEU A 130 -6.56 2.84 2.62
N THR A 131 -6.13 3.89 3.31
CA THR A 131 -7.00 4.63 4.22
C THR A 131 -7.27 6.01 3.65
N TYR A 132 -8.55 6.39 3.63
CA TYR A 132 -8.97 7.76 3.38
C TYR A 132 -9.73 8.22 4.63
N ALA A 133 -9.10 9.10 5.41
CA ALA A 133 -9.74 9.61 6.62
C ALA A 133 -11.03 10.35 6.22
N GLN A 134 -12.15 9.98 6.82
CA GLN A 134 -13.23 10.95 6.95
C GLN A 134 -12.65 12.09 7.79
N ALA A 135 -12.74 13.32 7.31
CA ALA A 135 -12.54 14.46 8.19
C ALA A 135 -13.63 14.35 9.28
N GLU A 136 -13.31 13.66 10.37
CA GLU A 136 -14.05 13.77 11.59
C GLU A 136 -14.01 15.26 11.93
N GLN A 137 -15.19 15.85 11.94
CA GLN A 137 -15.37 17.19 12.45
C GLN A 137 -14.82 17.17 13.88
N ALA A 138 -13.59 17.67 14.04
CA ALA A 138 -13.10 18.14 15.32
C ALA A 138 -13.93 19.38 15.67
N ASN A 139 -15.14 19.11 16.13
CA ASN A 139 -15.99 20.03 16.84
C ASN A 139 -15.66 19.80 18.33
N GLY A 140 -15.00 20.79 18.93
CA GLY A 140 -14.55 20.79 20.32
C GLY A 140 -13.57 21.91 20.57
#